data_AF-A0A3D2J624-F1
#
_entry.id   AF-A0A3D2J624-F1
#
_cell.length_a   1.000
_cell.length_b   1.000
_cell.length_c   1.000
_cell.angle_alpha   90.00
_cell.angle_beta   90.00
_cell.angle_gamma   90.00
#
_symmetry.space_group_name_H-M   'P 1'
#
loop_
_entity.id
_entity.type
_entity.pdbx_description
1 polymer ?
#
loop_
_entity_poly.entity_id
_entity_poly.type
_entity_poly.pdbx_seq_one_letter_code
_entity_poly.pdbx_strand_id
1 'polypeptide(L)'
;MIPELSIITLVIHMEDRMYGLTLAQATEIANAALTKGREMAFKPLTVAVLDAGGCLKVLLREDGSSIMRPDIAFAKAWGALGMGMGSRAIAKRANDVPQFWTALDIVSQG
;
A
#
# COMPACT_ATOMS: atom_id res chain seq x y z
N MET A 1 -39.39 13.32 -4.26
CA MET A 1 -38.36 14.38 -4.16
C MET A 1 -37.11 13.80 -3.55
N ILE A 2 -36.32 13.06 -4.35
CA ILE A 2 -34.85 12.83 -4.25
C ILE A 2 -34.43 11.97 -5.46
N PRO A 3 -34.04 12.54 -6.63
CA PRO A 3 -33.39 11.76 -7.69
C PRO A 3 -31.94 12.16 -7.97
N GLU A 4 -31.44 13.30 -7.48
CA GLU A 4 -30.10 13.77 -7.83
C GLU A 4 -28.98 13.08 -7.04
N LEU A 5 -29.22 12.73 -5.77
CA LEU A 5 -28.22 12.02 -4.94
C LEU A 5 -27.90 10.62 -5.52
N SER A 6 -28.89 9.92 -6.07
CA SER A 6 -28.69 8.57 -6.64
C SER A 6 -27.84 8.58 -7.90
N ILE A 7 -27.94 9.63 -8.73
CA ILE A 7 -27.15 9.78 -9.96
C ILE A 7 -25.73 10.20 -9.59
N ILE A 8 -25.57 11.14 -8.66
CA ILE A 8 -24.25 11.56 -8.17
C ILE A 8 -23.53 10.37 -7.52
N THR A 9 -24.19 9.61 -6.64
CA THR A 9 -23.60 8.39 -6.07
C THR A 9 -23.18 7.38 -7.14
N LEU A 10 -24.00 7.11 -8.15
CA LEU A 10 -23.67 6.16 -9.21
C LEU A 10 -22.49 6.62 -10.08
N VAL A 11 -22.38 7.92 -10.37
CA VAL A 11 -21.25 8.50 -11.11
C VAL A 11 -19.96 8.39 -10.30
N ILE A 12 -19.99 8.68 -8.99
CA ILE A 12 -18.81 8.53 -8.11
C ILE A 12 -18.35 7.05 -8.07
N HIS A 13 -19.29 6.09 -8.05
CA HIS A 13 -18.95 4.66 -8.09
C HIS A 13 -18.40 4.19 -9.44
N MET A 14 -18.71 4.89 -10.54
CA MET A 14 -18.11 4.62 -11.86
C MET A 14 -16.72 5.27 -12.02
N GLU A 15 -16.46 6.39 -11.33
CA GLU A 15 -15.16 7.07 -11.26
C GLU A 15 -14.17 6.37 -10.31
N ASP A 16 -14.65 5.56 -9.35
CA ASP A 16 -13.83 4.71 -8.47
C ASP A 16 -12.93 3.72 -9.26
N ARG A 17 -13.17 3.57 -10.57
CA ARG A 17 -12.32 2.81 -11.50
C ARG A 17 -11.00 3.50 -11.88
N MET A 18 -10.78 4.78 -11.54
CA MET A 18 -9.52 5.46 -11.85
C MET A 18 -8.36 5.02 -10.94
N TYR A 19 -8.63 4.56 -9.71
CA TYR A 19 -7.60 4.06 -8.79
C TYR A 19 -7.86 2.65 -8.25
N GLY A 20 -8.97 2.03 -8.67
CA GLY A 20 -9.20 0.58 -8.72
C GLY A 20 -9.38 -0.14 -7.38
N LEU A 21 -9.02 0.46 -6.25
CA LEU A 21 -9.09 -0.15 -4.93
C LEU A 21 -9.99 0.65 -3.99
N THR A 22 -11.15 0.08 -3.66
CA THR A 22 -12.07 0.65 -2.68
C THR A 22 -11.50 0.53 -1.25
N LEU A 23 -11.97 1.38 -0.32
CA LEU A 23 -11.59 1.28 1.09
C LEU A 23 -11.97 -0.07 1.71
N ALA A 24 -13.14 -0.61 1.33
CA ALA A 24 -13.60 -1.90 1.81
C ALA A 24 -12.64 -3.03 1.40
N GLN A 25 -12.24 -3.07 0.13
CA GLN A 25 -11.26 -4.04 -0.36
C GLN A 25 -9.89 -3.86 0.31
N ALA A 26 -9.41 -2.62 0.45
CA ALA A 26 -8.14 -2.35 1.14
C ALA A 26 -8.16 -2.83 2.60
N THR A 27 -9.28 -2.64 3.28
CA THR A 27 -9.48 -3.09 4.67
C THR A 27 -9.51 -4.61 4.77
N GLU A 28 -10.20 -5.28 3.84
CA GLU A 28 -10.24 -6.74 3.76
C GLU A 28 -8.84 -7.33 3.52
N ILE A 29 -8.08 -6.78 2.57
CA ILE A 29 -6.70 -7.19 2.29
C ILE A 29 -5.82 -7.04 3.54
N ALA A 30 -5.91 -5.89 4.22
CA ALA A 30 -5.10 -5.63 5.41
C ALA A 30 -5.42 -6.62 6.54
N ASN A 31 -6.70 -6.87 6.81
CA ASN A 31 -7.13 -7.84 7.81
C ASN A 31 -6.72 -9.27 7.46
N ALA A 32 -6.88 -9.68 6.19
CA ALA A 32 -6.47 -11.01 5.74
C ALA A 32 -4.95 -11.23 5.91
N ALA A 33 -4.13 -10.19 5.65
CA ALA A 33 -2.70 -10.26 5.86
C ALA A 33 -2.33 -10.43 7.36
N LEU A 34 -3.02 -9.74 8.25
CA LEU A 34 -2.84 -9.89 9.70
C LEU A 34 -3.27 -11.28 10.18
N THR A 35 -4.46 -11.74 9.78
CA THR A 35 -4.96 -13.09 10.08
C THR A 35 -3.94 -14.13 9.63
N LYS A 36 -3.43 -14.01 8.40
CA LYS A 36 -2.41 -14.94 7.89
C LYS A 36 -1.11 -14.87 8.68
N GLY A 37 -0.69 -13.67 9.09
CA GLY A 37 0.47 -13.48 9.96
C GLY A 37 0.34 -14.19 11.31
N ARG A 38 -0.87 -14.18 11.90
CA ARG A 38 -1.16 -14.92 13.14
C ARG A 38 -1.17 -16.44 12.92
N GLU A 39 -1.81 -16.92 11.85
CA GLU A 39 -1.78 -18.35 11.47
C GLU A 39 -0.36 -18.88 11.29
N MET A 40 0.54 -18.05 10.75
CA MET A 40 1.94 -18.40 10.50
C MET A 40 2.86 -18.09 11.69
N ALA A 41 2.31 -17.72 12.85
CA ALA A 41 3.05 -17.38 14.07
C ALA A 41 4.16 -16.34 13.87
N PHE A 42 3.93 -15.35 13.01
CA PHE A 42 4.88 -14.25 12.81
C PHE A 42 4.92 -13.31 14.03
N LYS A 43 6.00 -12.54 14.16
CA LYS A 43 6.03 -11.40 15.09
C LYS A 43 4.92 -10.39 14.75
N PRO A 44 4.51 -9.49 15.67
CA PRO A 44 3.54 -8.44 15.35
C PRO A 44 3.90 -7.67 14.08
N LEU A 45 2.90 -7.46 13.23
CA LEU A 45 3.01 -6.92 11.89
C LEU A 45 2.46 -5.49 11.82
N THR A 46 2.90 -4.79 10.79
CA THR A 46 2.25 -3.58 10.29
C THR A 46 1.98 -3.77 8.81
N VAL A 47 0.75 -3.50 8.39
CA VAL A 47 0.28 -3.67 7.02
C VAL A 47 -0.15 -2.31 6.49
N ALA A 48 0.42 -1.90 5.36
CA ALA A 48 0.04 -0.71 4.61
C ALA A 48 -0.53 -1.14 3.26
N VAL A 49 -1.67 -0.59 2.88
CA VAL A 49 -2.32 -0.82 1.58
C VAL A 49 -2.50 0.53 0.89
N LEU A 50 -1.95 0.63 -0.32
CA LEU A 50 -2.00 1.82 -1.16
C LEU A 50 -2.83 1.51 -2.42
N ASP A 51 -3.49 2.51 -2.97
CA ASP A 51 -4.14 2.40 -4.29
C ASP A 51 -3.15 2.64 -5.44
N ALA A 52 -3.64 2.57 -6.68
CA ALA A 52 -2.80 2.74 -7.88
C ALA A 52 -2.17 4.14 -8.00
N GLY A 53 -2.69 5.15 -7.27
CA GLY A 53 -2.11 6.49 -7.20
C GLY A 53 -0.96 6.60 -6.19
N GLY A 54 -0.67 5.51 -5.47
CA GLY A 54 0.29 5.52 -4.36
C GLY A 54 -0.28 6.15 -3.10
N CYS A 55 -1.58 6.42 -3.04
CA CYS A 55 -2.23 7.00 -1.87
C CYS A 55 -2.50 5.91 -0.82
N LEU A 56 -2.14 6.18 0.44
CA LEU A 56 -2.42 5.28 1.55
C LEU A 56 -3.94 5.17 1.76
N LYS A 57 -4.46 3.94 1.68
CA LYS A 57 -5.88 3.63 1.96
C LYS A 57 -6.08 3.09 3.36
N VAL A 58 -5.21 2.18 3.77
CA VAL A 58 -5.29 1.51 5.08
C VAL A 58 -3.90 1.31 5.64
N LEU A 59 -3.74 1.61 6.94
CA LEU A 59 -2.57 1.25 7.72
C LEU A 59 -3.04 0.60 9.03
N LEU A 60 -2.69 -0.67 9.23
CA LEU A 60 -2.94 -1.38 10.48
C LEU A 60 -1.61 -1.75 11.13
N ARG A 61 -1.45 -1.44 12.41
CA ARG A 61 -0.28 -1.80 13.21
C ARG A 61 -0.75 -2.64 14.40
N GLU A 62 -0.28 -3.88 14.47
CA GLU A 62 -0.55 -4.74 15.62
C GLU A 62 0.16 -4.21 16.87
N ASP A 63 -0.44 -4.46 18.02
CA ASP A 63 0.21 -4.22 19.32
C ASP A 63 1.52 -5.01 19.40
N GLY A 64 2.56 -4.35 19.91
CA GLY A 64 3.92 -4.90 19.95
C GLY A 64 4.71 -4.79 18.64
N SER A 65 4.13 -4.26 17.55
CA SER A 65 4.89 -3.88 16.35
C SER A 65 5.69 -2.60 16.61
N SER A 66 6.96 -2.56 16.19
CA SER A 66 7.88 -1.46 16.52
C SER A 66 7.50 -0.12 15.89
N ILE A 67 7.99 0.98 16.48
CA ILE A 67 7.62 2.36 16.11
C ILE A 67 7.91 2.71 14.64
N MET A 68 8.92 2.11 14.02
CA MET A 68 9.29 2.37 12.62
C MET A 68 8.50 1.53 11.60
N ARG A 69 7.71 0.55 12.06
CA ARG A 69 7.02 -0.38 11.15
C ARG A 69 5.97 0.28 10.26
N PRO A 70 5.24 1.33 10.68
CA PRO A 70 4.41 2.15 9.78
C PRO A 70 5.16 2.64 8.54
N ASP A 71 6.26 3.36 8.73
CA ASP A 71 7.02 3.96 7.63
C ASP A 71 7.64 2.89 6.73
N ILE A 72 8.18 1.81 7.34
CA ILE A 72 8.73 0.69 6.59
C ILE A 72 7.67 -0.03 5.75
N ALA A 73 6.46 -0.22 6.29
CA ALA A 73 5.37 -0.86 5.55
C ALA A 73 4.91 0.02 4.39
N PHE A 74 4.75 1.31 4.62
CA PHE A 74 4.43 2.29 3.59
C PHE A 74 5.50 2.31 2.49
N ALA A 75 6.78 2.47 2.85
CA ALA A 75 7.88 2.52 1.88
C ALA A 75 7.97 1.26 1.02
N LYS A 76 7.71 0.07 1.59
CA LYS A 76 7.68 -1.18 0.83
C LYS A 76 6.54 -1.23 -0.19
N ALA A 77 5.35 -0.74 0.18
CA ALA A 77 4.20 -0.71 -0.71
C ALA A 77 4.38 0.37 -1.80
N TRP A 78 4.77 1.58 -1.40
CA TRP A 78 4.99 2.71 -2.29
C TRP A 78 6.12 2.43 -3.29
N GLY A 79 7.26 1.92 -2.80
CA GLY A 79 8.38 1.56 -3.68
C GLY A 79 8.01 0.45 -4.65
N ALA A 80 7.18 -0.51 -4.24
CA ALA A 80 6.71 -1.55 -5.16
C ALA A 80 5.80 -1.02 -6.27
N LEU A 81 4.93 -0.05 -5.95
CA LEU A 81 4.09 0.65 -6.91
C LEU A 81 4.94 1.51 -7.86
N GLY A 82 5.80 2.38 -7.32
CA GLY A 82 6.63 3.29 -8.11
C GLY A 82 7.60 2.57 -9.05
N MET A 83 8.10 1.41 -8.65
CA MET A 83 9.02 0.60 -9.46
C MET A 83 8.32 -0.41 -10.37
N GLY A 84 7.02 -0.64 -10.20
CA GLY A 84 6.28 -1.69 -10.92
C GLY A 84 6.78 -3.11 -10.60
N MET A 85 7.37 -3.34 -9.43
CA MET A 85 7.98 -4.63 -9.05
C MET A 85 7.99 -4.83 -7.54
N GLY A 86 7.87 -6.08 -7.09
CA GLY A 86 7.83 -6.38 -5.65
C GLY A 86 9.12 -6.01 -4.90
N SER A 87 8.99 -5.61 -3.63
CA SER A 87 10.10 -5.15 -2.76
C SER A 87 11.29 -6.11 -2.65
N ARG A 88 11.07 -7.43 -2.76
CA ARG A 88 12.16 -8.43 -2.80
C ARG A 88 12.99 -8.33 -4.08
N ALA A 89 12.35 -8.09 -5.22
CA ALA A 89 13.04 -7.91 -6.50
C ALA A 89 13.79 -6.56 -6.52
N ILE A 90 13.23 -5.52 -5.90
CA ILE A 90 13.88 -4.21 -5.69
C ILE A 90 15.16 -4.42 -4.89
N ALA A 91 15.08 -5.09 -3.73
CA ALA A 91 16.23 -5.38 -2.89
C ALA A 91 17.32 -6.19 -3.60
N LYS A 92 16.94 -7.09 -4.52
CA LYS A 92 17.93 -7.82 -5.33
C LYS A 92 18.66 -6.90 -6.31
N ARG A 93 17.92 -6.05 -7.05
CA ARG A 93 18.49 -5.11 -8.03
C ARG A 93 19.28 -3.96 -7.40
N ALA A 94 19.06 -3.69 -6.11
CA ALA A 94 19.83 -2.73 -5.29
C ALA A 94 21.34 -2.85 -5.50
N ASN A 95 21.84 -4.07 -5.52
CA ASN A 95 23.28 -4.35 -5.56
C ASN A 95 23.88 -4.25 -6.97
N ASP A 96 23.06 -4.39 -8.02
CA ASP A 96 23.54 -4.55 -9.38
C ASP A 96 23.72 -3.19 -10.09
N VAL A 97 22.97 -2.15 -9.68
CA VAL A 97 22.94 -0.85 -10.36
C VAL A 97 22.96 0.33 -9.37
N PRO A 98 24.08 0.58 -8.65
CA PRO A 98 24.12 1.57 -7.55
C PRO A 98 23.71 2.98 -7.96
N GLN A 99 24.13 3.44 -9.15
CA GLN A 99 23.80 4.77 -9.66
C GLN A 99 22.29 4.97 -9.88
N PHE A 100 21.58 3.91 -10.24
CA PHE A 100 20.12 3.96 -10.37
C PHE A 100 19.46 4.27 -9.02
N TRP A 101 19.95 3.68 -7.93
CA TRP A 101 19.40 3.91 -6.58
C TRP A 101 19.72 5.30 -6.05
N THR A 102 20.90 5.84 -6.34
CA THR A 102 21.20 7.25 -6.05
C THR A 102 20.26 8.19 -6.81
N ALA A 103 19.99 7.93 -8.08
CA ALA A 103 19.03 8.73 -8.84
C ALA A 103 17.59 8.56 -8.32
N LEU A 104 17.22 7.35 -7.92
CA LEU A 104 15.91 7.04 -7.37
C LEU A 104 15.66 7.77 -6.05
N ASP A 105 16.63 7.73 -5.12
CA ASP A 105 16.62 8.43 -3.84
C ASP A 105 16.33 9.93 -3.99
N ILE A 106 16.97 10.56 -5.00
CA ILE A 106 16.76 11.99 -5.30
C ILE A 106 15.31 12.27 -5.77
N VAL A 107 14.76 11.43 -6.66
CA VAL A 107 13.39 11.66 -7.19
C VAL A 107 12.30 11.23 -6.21
N SER A 108 12.58 10.28 -5.30
CA SER A 108 11.66 9.84 -4.25
C SER A 108 11.66 10.74 -3.01
N GLN A 109 12.56 11.73 -2.94
CA GLN A 109 12.77 12.59 -1.77
C GLN A 109 13.29 11.80 -0.54
N GLY A 110 14.11 10.78 -0.80
CA GLY A 110 14.83 9.95 0.19
C GLY A 110 14.52 8.46 0.13
#